data_AF-A0A0M1J132-F1
#
_entry.id   AF-A0A0M1J132-F1
#
_cell.length_a   1.000
_cell.length_b   1.000
_cell.length_c   1.000
_cell.angle_alpha   90.00
_cell.angle_beta   90.00
_cell.angle_gamma   90.00
#
_symmetry.space_group_name_H-M   'P 1'
#
loop_
_entity.id
_entity.type
_entity.pdbx_description
1 polymer ?
#
loop_
_entity_poly.entity_id
_entity_poly.type
_entity_poly.pdbx_seq_one_letter_code
_entity_poly.pdbx_strand_id
1 'polypeptide(L)'
;MITEKDIIDSFETNEFCFVKHLDNISKKTLDKHIDMLIEAEKLCVTPHKDHKSSYLTGILISEDPINDDIKQYVKKFKFAKAYKFYWFGWCDIRLVLIDLKNKEVITNKAGKFVKRVYQKHFNKN
;
A
#
# COMPACT_ATOMS: atom_id res chain seq x y z
N MET A 1 -27.79 -24.89 -20.52
CA MET A 1 -28.41 -23.81 -19.74
C MET A 1 -27.48 -23.50 -18.59
N ILE A 2 -27.20 -22.22 -18.34
CA ILE A 2 -26.45 -21.76 -17.16
C ILE A 2 -27.42 -21.79 -15.98
N THR A 3 -26.99 -22.36 -14.87
CA THR A 3 -27.71 -22.52 -13.61
C THR A 3 -27.20 -21.53 -12.57
N GLU A 4 -27.94 -21.34 -11.48
CA GLU A 4 -27.54 -20.47 -10.36
C GLU A 4 -26.24 -20.94 -9.65
N LYS A 5 -25.84 -22.21 -9.87
CA LYS A 5 -24.60 -22.79 -9.34
C LYS A 5 -23.40 -22.62 -10.28
N ASP A 6 -23.63 -22.14 -11.50
CA ASP A 6 -22.56 -21.96 -12.48
C ASP A 6 -21.83 -20.63 -12.22
N ILE A 7 -20.58 -20.72 -11.75
CA ILE A 7 -19.69 -19.56 -11.62
C ILE A 7 -19.23 -19.17 -13.03
N ILE A 8 -19.73 -18.03 -13.52
CA ILE A 8 -19.41 -17.50 -14.85
C ILE A 8 -18.01 -16.88 -14.86
N ASP A 9 -17.66 -16.17 -13.78
CA ASP A 9 -16.35 -15.53 -13.60
C ASP A 9 -16.08 -15.33 -12.10
N SER A 10 -14.82 -15.44 -11.67
CA SER A 10 -14.39 -15.21 -10.29
C SER A 10 -13.12 -14.36 -10.29
N PHE A 11 -13.11 -13.31 -9.48
CA PHE A 11 -11.95 -12.46 -9.32
C PHE A 11 -11.74 -12.09 -7.85
N GLU A 12 -10.51 -12.23 -7.40
CA GLU A 12 -10.05 -11.95 -6.05
C GLU A 12 -9.20 -10.68 -6.04
N THR A 13 -9.57 -9.74 -5.16
CA THR A 13 -8.74 -8.58 -4.83
C THR A 13 -8.44 -8.58 -3.34
N ASN A 14 -7.16 -8.59 -2.99
CA ASN A 14 -6.69 -8.58 -1.61
C ASN A 14 -6.07 -7.23 -1.24
N GLU A 15 -6.29 -6.80 0.01
CA GLU A 15 -5.60 -5.67 0.60
C GLU A 15 -5.00 -6.07 1.95
N PHE A 16 -3.70 -5.87 2.09
CA PHE A 16 -2.94 -6.13 3.30
C PHE A 16 -2.39 -4.82 3.85
N CYS A 17 -2.75 -4.48 5.08
CA CYS A 17 -2.36 -3.22 5.72
C CYS A 17 -1.35 -3.48 6.83
N PHE A 18 -0.19 -2.82 6.76
CA PHE A 18 0.86 -2.89 7.76
C PHE A 18 1.00 -1.52 8.40
N VAL A 19 0.62 -1.40 9.68
CA VAL A 19 0.61 -0.12 10.39
C VAL A 19 1.72 -0.07 11.41
N LYS A 20 2.47 1.02 11.44
CA LYS A 20 3.45 1.28 12.48
C LYS A 20 3.43 2.75 12.90
N HIS A 21 3.41 2.96 14.22
CA HIS A 21 3.58 4.26 14.84
C HIS A 21 5.04 4.44 15.27
N LEU A 22 5.58 5.63 15.05
CA LEU A 22 6.97 6.03 15.30
C LEU A 22 6.99 7.49 15.74
N ASP A 23 7.93 7.86 16.61
CA ASP A 23 8.13 9.27 16.94
C ASP A 23 8.63 10.04 15.71
N ASN A 24 9.61 9.46 15.00
CA ASN A 24 10.24 10.05 13.81
C ASN A 24 10.43 9.02 12.69
N ILE A 25 10.24 9.44 11.44
CA ILE A 25 10.51 8.65 10.23
C ILE A 25 11.80 9.13 9.56
N SER A 26 12.86 8.35 9.73
CA SER A 26 14.12 8.49 8.98
C SER A 26 14.12 7.64 7.70
N LYS A 27 15.09 7.91 6.81
CA LYS A 27 15.31 7.07 5.61
C LYS A 27 15.56 5.61 5.98
N LYS A 28 16.37 5.36 7.01
CA LYS A 28 16.68 4.00 7.49
C LYS A 28 15.44 3.24 7.95
N THR A 29 14.54 3.91 8.68
CA THR A 29 13.29 3.28 9.13
C THR A 29 12.32 3.04 7.98
N LEU A 30 12.28 3.94 7.00
CA LEU A 30 11.46 3.80 5.81
C LEU A 30 11.96 2.66 4.91
N ASP A 31 13.27 2.59 4.64
CA ASP A 31 13.89 1.52 3.84
C ASP A 31 13.59 0.15 4.47
N LYS A 32 13.79 0.00 5.79
CA LYS A 32 13.44 -1.22 6.52
C LYS A 32 11.97 -1.62 6.38
N HIS A 33 11.06 -0.63 6.39
CA HIS A 33 9.64 -0.90 6.24
C HIS A 33 9.31 -1.33 4.81
N ILE A 34 9.94 -0.71 3.81
CA ILE A 34 9.81 -1.11 2.39
C ILE A 34 10.31 -2.53 2.19
N ASP A 35 11.49 -2.88 2.73
CA ASP A 35 12.04 -4.23 2.63
C ASP A 35 11.08 -5.27 3.25
N MET A 36 10.52 -4.95 4.42
CA MET A 36 9.49 -5.79 5.05
C MET A 36 8.26 -5.97 4.16
N LEU A 37 7.76 -4.91 3.50
CA LEU A 37 6.62 -5.00 2.59
C LEU A 37 6.93 -5.85 1.36
N ILE A 38 8.16 -5.78 0.84
CA ILE A 38 8.60 -6.62 -0.29
C ILE A 38 8.67 -8.10 0.13
N GLU A 39 9.15 -8.40 1.34
CA GLU A 39 9.10 -9.78 1.85
C GLU A 39 7.67 -10.23 2.15
N ALA A 40 6.83 -9.36 2.69
CA ALA A 40 5.42 -9.63 2.92
C ALA A 40 4.67 -9.92 1.62
N GLU A 41 5.01 -9.27 0.51
CA GLU A 41 4.43 -9.59 -0.81
C GLU A 41 4.61 -11.07 -1.15
N LYS A 42 5.82 -11.61 -0.92
CA LYS A 42 6.14 -13.02 -1.21
C LYS A 42 5.39 -13.99 -0.29
N LEU A 43 5.04 -13.57 0.92
CA LEU A 43 4.39 -14.40 1.93
C LEU A 43 2.86 -14.35 1.83
N CYS A 44 2.30 -13.16 1.56
CA CYS A 44 0.86 -12.92 1.57
C CYS A 44 0.21 -13.13 0.22
N VAL A 45 0.93 -12.90 -0.89
CA VAL A 45 0.34 -12.97 -2.23
C VAL A 45 0.59 -14.35 -2.83
N THR A 46 -0.49 -15.10 -3.06
CA THR A 46 -0.46 -16.38 -3.78
C THR A 46 -1.18 -16.22 -5.12
N PRO A 47 -0.46 -15.92 -6.21
CA PRO A 47 -1.07 -15.69 -7.52
C PRO A 47 -1.67 -16.99 -8.07
N HIS A 48 -2.95 -16.95 -8.41
CA HIS A 48 -3.70 -18.04 -9.02
C HIS A 48 -4.63 -17.49 -10.10
N LYS A 49 -5.39 -18.36 -10.77
CA LYS A 49 -6.24 -17.98 -11.91
C LYS A 49 -7.29 -16.91 -11.61
N ASP A 50 -7.80 -16.89 -10.37
CA ASP A 50 -8.83 -15.94 -9.94
C ASP A 50 -8.18 -14.71 -9.26
N HIS A 51 -6.87 -14.72 -9.00
CA HIS A 51 -6.16 -13.57 -8.43
C HIS A 51 -6.07 -12.43 -9.44
N LYS A 52 -6.87 -11.38 -9.22
CA LYS A 52 -6.88 -10.18 -10.05
C LYS A 52 -5.86 -9.16 -9.57
N SER A 53 -5.88 -8.83 -8.28
CA SER A 53 -4.97 -7.83 -7.75
C SER A 53 -4.72 -7.97 -6.25
N SER A 54 -3.51 -7.64 -5.84
CA SER A 54 -3.14 -7.48 -4.43
C SER A 54 -2.57 -6.10 -4.17
N TYR A 55 -2.86 -5.56 -2.99
CA TYR A 55 -2.33 -4.29 -2.54
C TYR A 55 -1.70 -4.44 -1.16
N LEU A 56 -0.41 -4.15 -1.04
CA LEU A 56 0.27 -4.07 0.24
C LEU A 56 0.39 -2.60 0.63
N THR A 57 -0.39 -2.18 1.61
CA THR A 57 -0.41 -0.80 2.11
C THR A 57 0.44 -0.70 3.37
N GLY A 58 1.63 -0.12 3.24
CA GLY A 58 2.50 0.23 4.36
C GLY A 58 2.17 1.62 4.89
N ILE A 59 1.76 1.69 6.16
CA ILE A 59 1.31 2.90 6.84
C ILE A 59 2.26 3.21 7.98
N LEU A 60 2.97 4.33 7.87
CA LEU A 60 3.82 4.86 8.92
C LEU A 60 3.22 6.15 9.48
N ILE A 61 3.03 6.19 10.80
CA ILE A 61 2.48 7.34 11.53
C ILE A 61 3.61 7.97 12.33
N SER A 62 3.80 9.27 12.16
CA SER A 62 4.85 10.09 12.79
C SER A 62 4.24 11.13 13.71
N GLU A 63 4.70 11.21 14.96
CA GLU A 63 4.38 12.33 15.86
C GLU A 63 5.15 13.60 15.44
N ASP A 64 6.40 13.44 15.01
CA ASP A 64 7.24 14.54 14.52
C ASP A 64 6.96 14.87 13.04
N PRO A 65 7.27 16.12 12.60
CA PRO A 65 7.30 16.49 11.20
C PRO A 65 8.16 15.56 10.34
N ILE A 66 7.63 15.18 9.19
CA ILE A 66 8.37 14.37 8.22
C ILE A 66 9.20 15.29 7.34
N ASN A 67 10.48 14.96 7.15
CA ASN A 67 11.40 15.76 6.33
C ASN A 67 11.06 15.67 4.83
N ASP A 68 11.33 16.74 4.08
CA ASP A 68 10.97 16.83 2.66
C ASP A 68 11.72 15.83 1.76
N ASP A 69 12.95 15.46 2.12
CA ASP A 69 13.73 14.42 1.44
C ASP A 69 13.02 13.06 1.52
N ILE A 70 12.48 12.72 2.69
CA ILE A 70 11.67 11.52 2.92
C ILE A 70 10.37 11.59 2.12
N LYS A 71 9.68 12.74 2.13
CA LYS A 71 8.46 12.93 1.33
C LYS A 71 8.75 12.73 -0.16
N GLN A 72 9.84 13.27 -0.66
CA GLN A 72 10.23 13.14 -2.06
C GLN A 72 10.64 11.71 -2.41
N TYR A 73 11.32 11.02 -1.50
CA TYR A 73 11.67 9.61 -1.65
C TYR A 73 10.40 8.75 -1.78
N VAL A 74 9.43 8.91 -0.88
CA VAL A 74 8.13 8.22 -0.94
C VAL A 74 7.39 8.50 -2.24
N LYS A 75 7.33 9.77 -2.68
CA LYS A 75 6.67 10.14 -3.94
C LYS A 75 7.29 9.47 -5.17
N LYS A 76 8.61 9.21 -5.14
CA LYS A 76 9.36 8.57 -6.24
C LYS A 76 9.29 7.04 -6.19
N PHE A 77 9.06 6.44 -5.02
CA PHE A 77 9.01 5.00 -4.86
C PHE A 77 7.93 4.35 -5.75
N LYS A 78 8.30 3.26 -6.43
CA LYS A 78 7.41 2.47 -7.28
C LYS A 78 7.72 1.00 -7.07
N PHE A 79 6.66 0.23 -6.86
CA PHE A 79 6.71 -1.22 -6.87
C PHE A 79 5.40 -1.71 -7.48
N ALA A 80 5.54 -2.48 -8.54
CA ALA A 80 4.45 -3.17 -9.22
C ALA A 80 5.01 -4.50 -9.72
N LYS A 81 4.36 -5.60 -9.40
CA LYS A 81 4.76 -6.95 -9.80
C LYS A 81 3.62 -7.60 -10.55
N ALA A 82 3.84 -7.91 -11.82
CA ALA A 82 2.89 -8.67 -12.63
C ALA A 82 3.18 -10.16 -12.51
N TYR A 83 2.14 -10.98 -12.40
CA TYR A 83 2.29 -12.43 -12.35
C TYR A 83 1.82 -13.06 -13.66
N LYS A 84 2.64 -13.99 -14.19
CA LYS A 84 2.38 -14.70 -15.46
C LYS A 84 1.89 -13.77 -16.59
N PHE A 85 2.67 -12.75 -16.92
CA PHE A 85 2.30 -11.75 -17.94
C PHE A 85 0.91 -11.12 -17.71
N TYR A 86 0.58 -10.83 -16.44
CA TYR A 86 -0.72 -10.33 -15.96
C TYR A 86 -1.89 -11.32 -15.99
N TRP A 87 -1.71 -12.56 -16.48
CA TRP A 87 -2.78 -13.55 -16.42
C TRP A 87 -3.17 -13.92 -14.99
N PHE A 88 -2.23 -13.83 -14.04
CA PHE A 88 -2.48 -14.10 -12.62
C PHE A 88 -2.47 -12.79 -11.82
N GLY A 89 -2.92 -11.70 -12.45
CA GLY A 89 -3.05 -10.40 -11.83
C GLY A 89 -1.72 -9.69 -11.56
N TRP A 90 -1.78 -8.70 -10.67
CA TRP A 90 -0.62 -7.91 -10.23
C TRP A 90 -0.67 -7.59 -8.74
N CYS A 91 0.47 -7.16 -8.21
CA CYS A 91 0.59 -6.64 -6.85
C CYS A 91 1.26 -5.27 -6.86
N ASP A 92 0.69 -4.29 -6.15
CA ASP A 92 1.28 -2.97 -5.92
C ASP A 92 1.60 -2.77 -4.43
N ILE A 93 2.71 -2.09 -4.13
CA ILE A 93 2.97 -1.56 -2.78
C ILE A 93 2.55 -0.09 -2.72
N ARG A 94 1.67 0.23 -1.77
CA ARG A 94 1.18 1.56 -1.45
C ARG A 94 1.90 2.03 -0.18
N LEU A 95 2.62 3.14 -0.27
CA LEU A 95 3.20 3.79 0.91
C LEU A 95 2.30 4.94 1.35
N VAL A 96 2.00 5.00 2.64
CA VAL A 96 1.25 6.06 3.30
C VAL A 96 2.03 6.52 4.52
N LEU A 97 2.50 7.76 4.48
CA LEU A 97 3.13 8.43 5.62
C LEU A 97 2.15 9.46 6.16
N ILE A 98 1.91 9.41 7.47
CA ILE A 98 1.01 10.30 8.19
C ILE A 98 1.86 11.15 9.14
N ASP A 99 1.92 12.45 8.84
CA ASP A 99 2.54 13.46 9.69
C ASP A 99 1.45 14.05 10.60
N LEU A 100 1.44 13.66 11.87
CA LEU A 100 0.42 14.12 12.83
C LEU A 100 0.61 15.60 13.18
N LYS A 101 1.86 16.08 13.23
CA LYS A 101 2.19 17.46 13.56
C LYS A 101 1.69 18.45 12.51
N ASN A 102 1.97 18.16 11.24
CA ASN A 102 1.60 19.00 10.10
C ASN A 102 0.22 18.64 9.51
N LYS A 103 -0.43 17.59 10.02
CA LYS A 103 -1.71 17.07 9.53
C LYS A 103 -1.65 16.72 8.03
N GLU A 104 -0.52 16.16 7.60
CA GLU A 104 -0.24 15.87 6.19
C GLU A 104 -0.22 14.35 5.93
N VAL A 105 -0.83 13.92 4.82
CA VAL A 105 -0.69 12.56 4.31
C VAL A 105 0.17 12.56 3.04
N ILE A 106 1.27 11.82 3.06
CA ILE A 106 2.21 11.67 1.95
C ILE A 106 2.13 10.25 1.40
N THR A 107 2.04 10.09 0.08
CA THR A 107 1.93 8.78 -0.55
C THR A 107 2.79 8.66 -1.79
N ASN A 108 3.15 7.43 -2.15
CA ASN A 108 3.64 7.13 -3.49
C ASN A 108 2.49 7.19 -4.52
N LYS A 109 2.80 6.97 -5.81
CA LYS A 109 1.79 7.03 -6.89
C LYS A 109 0.64 6.03 -6.66
N ALA A 110 0.96 4.80 -6.25
CA ALA A 110 -0.04 3.77 -5.96
C ALA A 110 -0.92 4.12 -4.75
N GLY A 111 -0.35 4.71 -3.69
CA GLY A 111 -1.07 5.12 -2.49
C GLY A 111 -2.01 6.33 -2.69
N LYS A 112 -1.94 7.05 -3.82
CA LYS A 112 -2.82 8.21 -4.08
C LYS A 112 -4.31 7.84 -4.01
N PHE A 113 -4.69 6.62 -4.39
CA PHE A 113 -6.07 6.14 -4.36
C PHE A 113 -6.64 6.09 -2.93
N VAL A 114 -5.80 5.78 -1.94
CA VAL A 114 -6.22 5.67 -0.53
C VAL A 114 -5.94 6.93 0.29
N LYS A 115 -5.18 7.91 -0.25
CA LYS A 115 -4.82 9.15 0.45
C LYS A 115 -6.03 9.88 1.07
N ARG A 116 -7.15 9.94 0.35
CA ARG A 116 -8.36 10.64 0.83
C ARG A 116 -8.98 9.99 2.08
N VAL A 117 -8.80 8.68 2.26
CA VAL A 117 -9.31 7.96 3.44
C VAL A 117 -8.61 8.49 4.69
N TYR A 118 -7.28 8.54 4.67
CA TYR A 118 -6.47 9.01 5.79
C TYR A 118 -6.61 10.52 6.01
N GLN A 119 -6.59 11.31 4.94
CA GLN A 119 -6.62 12.78 5.05
C GLN A 119 -7.91 13.31 5.71
N LYS A 120 -9.05 12.61 5.55
CA LYS A 120 -10.33 13.02 6.14
C LYS A 120 -10.29 13.09 7.67
N HIS A 121 -9.42 12.33 8.33
CA HIS A 121 -9.32 12.33 9.79
C HIS A 121 -8.72 13.63 10.35
N PHE A 122 -7.97 14.39 9.55
CA PHE A 122 -7.48 15.70 9.94
C PHE A 122 -8.50 16.84 9.75
N ASN A 123 -9.54 16.59 8.96
CA ASN A 123 -10.54 17.61 8.59
C ASN A 123 -11.82 17.51 9.43
N LYS A 124 -11.95 16.48 10.27
CA LYS A 124 -13.01 16.37 11.27
C LYS A 124 -12.56 17.15 12.53
N ASN A 125 -12.80 18.45 12.51
CA ASN A 125 -12.93 19.26 13.73
C ASN A 125 -14.41 19.36 14.07
#